data_AF-A0A378W0E0-F1
#
_entry.id   AF-A0A378W0E0-F1
#
_cell.length_a   1.000
_cell.length_b   1.000
_cell.length_c   1.000
_cell.angle_alpha   90.00
_cell.angle_beta   90.00
_cell.angle_gamma   90.00
#
_symmetry.space_group_name_H-M   'P 1'
#
loop_
_entity.id
_entity.type
_entity.pdbx_description
1 polymer ?
#
loop_
_entity_poly.entity_id
_entity_poly.type
_entity_poly.pdbx_seq_one_letter_code
_entity_poly.pdbx_strand_id
1 'polypeptide(L)'
;MYRFDLSDSDPNKWSAKAIFEGTKPITSAPAVSRLADKRVVIFGTGSDLSEEDVVGTDQQYIYGIFDDDKGTVKVTVQNGTGGGLLEQTLTKENNTLFLSNNKASGGSADKGWVVKLKEGERVTVKPIVVLRTAFVTIRSYTGTDKCGAQTAILGINTADGGALTPRSARPIVPGDQVAQYSGHQKINGKSVPIGCMWKTAKPSARTDMFTTNRLMCATWTKRNRRFPRHGRR
;
A
#
# COMPACT_ATOMS: atom_id res chain seq x y z
N MET A 1 0.16 17.73 -4.94
CA MET A 1 0.24 16.93 -6.19
C MET A 1 -0.57 17.62 -7.26
N TYR A 2 0.02 17.79 -8.44
CA TYR A 2 -0.61 18.47 -9.57
C TYR A 2 -0.85 17.51 -10.72
N ARG A 3 -1.94 17.75 -11.45
CA ARG A 3 -2.19 17.20 -12.77
C ARG A 3 -2.05 18.32 -13.79
N PHE A 4 -1.43 17.99 -14.92
CA PHE A 4 -1.30 18.87 -16.08
C PHE A 4 -2.14 18.30 -17.21
N ASP A 5 -3.00 19.14 -17.80
CA ASP A 5 -3.67 18.83 -19.05
C ASP A 5 -2.86 19.43 -20.19
N LEU A 6 -2.24 18.56 -20.97
CA LEU A 6 -1.38 18.88 -22.11
C LEU A 6 -1.98 18.33 -23.42
N SER A 7 -3.29 18.08 -23.45
CA SER A 7 -3.96 17.40 -24.57
C SER A 7 -4.20 18.30 -25.78
N ASP A 8 -4.27 19.62 -25.59
CA ASP A 8 -4.38 20.58 -26.69
C ASP A 8 -3.01 20.81 -27.34
N SER A 9 -3.00 20.94 -28.67
CA SER A 9 -1.79 21.24 -29.44
C SER A 9 -1.25 22.65 -29.22
N ASP A 10 -2.10 23.58 -28.77
CA ASP A 10 -1.71 24.94 -28.40
C ASP A 10 -1.28 24.97 -26.91
N PRO A 11 0.01 25.23 -26.61
CA PRO A 11 0.52 25.27 -25.25
C PRO A 11 -0.15 26.31 -24.35
N ASN A 12 -0.76 27.36 -24.93
CA ASN A 12 -1.46 28.38 -24.15
C ASN A 12 -2.77 27.89 -23.54
N LYS A 13 -3.28 26.75 -24.00
CA LYS A 13 -4.48 26.09 -23.48
C LYS A 13 -4.15 24.98 -22.48
N TRP A 14 -2.88 24.71 -22.24
CA TRP A 14 -2.47 23.78 -21.20
C TRP A 14 -2.90 24.33 -19.84
N SER A 15 -3.26 23.42 -18.93
CA SER A 15 -3.70 23.82 -17.58
C SER A 15 -3.08 22.93 -16.51
N ALA A 16 -2.91 23.49 -15.32
CA ALA A 16 -2.45 22.77 -14.13
C ALA A 16 -3.52 22.83 -13.04
N LYS A 17 -3.76 21.70 -12.37
CA LYS A 17 -4.73 21.60 -11.27
C LYS A 17 -4.15 20.80 -10.11
N ALA A 18 -4.32 21.31 -8.89
CA ALA A 18 -3.98 20.57 -7.69
C ALA A 18 -5.04 19.50 -7.44
N ILE A 19 -4.66 18.22 -7.53
CA ILE A 19 -5.54 17.09 -7.21
C ILE A 19 -5.43 16.66 -5.75
N PHE A 20 -4.30 16.98 -5.11
CA PHE A 20 -4.05 16.73 -3.69
C PHE A 20 -3.23 17.85 -3.07
N GLU A 21 -3.61 18.24 -1.86
CA GLU A 21 -3.01 19.27 -1.04
C GLU A 21 -2.78 18.74 0.39
N GLY A 22 -1.55 18.86 0.86
CA GLY A 22 -1.11 18.42 2.19
C GLY A 22 0.26 19.01 2.51
N THR A 23 0.70 18.86 3.76
CA THR A 23 1.91 19.54 4.28
C THR A 23 3.20 18.74 4.16
N LYS A 24 3.12 17.46 3.78
CA LYS A 24 4.29 16.57 3.71
C LYS A 24 4.96 16.64 2.33
N PRO A 25 6.30 16.62 2.26
CA PRO A 25 7.02 16.74 0.99
C PRO A 25 6.76 15.53 0.09
N ILE A 26 6.69 15.75 -1.22
CA ILE A 26 6.57 14.71 -2.24
C ILE A 26 7.77 14.88 -3.18
N THR A 27 8.76 14.01 -3.06
CA THR A 27 10.02 14.09 -3.84
C THR A 27 10.08 13.10 -5.00
N SER A 28 9.38 11.96 -4.88
CA SER A 28 9.30 10.96 -5.95
C SER A 28 8.17 11.24 -6.94
N ALA A 29 8.37 10.86 -8.21
CA ALA A 29 7.30 10.86 -9.19
C ALA A 29 6.16 9.89 -8.80
N PRO A 30 4.89 10.22 -9.12
CA PRO A 30 3.77 9.31 -8.88
C PRO A 30 3.76 8.14 -9.87
N ALA A 31 3.03 7.09 -9.51
CA ALA A 31 2.58 6.05 -10.42
C ALA A 31 1.08 6.19 -10.68
N VAL A 32 0.61 5.67 -11.81
CA VAL A 32 -0.82 5.72 -12.16
C VAL A 32 -1.31 4.31 -12.45
N SER A 33 -2.40 3.91 -11.79
CA SER A 33 -3.12 2.66 -12.07
C SER A 33 -4.47 2.97 -12.70
N ARG A 34 -4.89 2.17 -13.69
CA ARG A 34 -6.26 2.24 -14.20
C ARG A 34 -7.22 1.43 -13.31
N LEU A 35 -8.34 2.03 -12.93
CA LEU A 35 -9.40 1.42 -12.14
C LEU A 35 -10.75 1.69 -12.82
N ALA A 36 -11.14 0.80 -13.73
CA ALA A 36 -12.34 0.97 -14.56
C ALA A 36 -12.32 2.31 -15.32
N ASP A 37 -13.26 3.21 -15.02
CA ASP A 37 -13.44 4.54 -15.57
C ASP A 37 -12.59 5.62 -14.87
N LYS A 38 -11.87 5.26 -13.81
CA LYS A 38 -11.01 6.16 -13.03
C LYS A 38 -9.55 5.76 -13.10
N ARG A 39 -8.67 6.68 -12.72
CA ARG A 39 -7.25 6.47 -12.45
C ARG A 39 -6.99 6.58 -10.96
N VAL A 40 -5.98 5.88 -10.49
CA VAL A 40 -5.46 6.02 -9.13
C VAL A 40 -4.05 6.58 -9.23
N VAL A 41 -3.85 7.80 -8.74
CA VAL A 41 -2.55 8.47 -8.67
C VAL A 41 -1.90 8.10 -7.34
N ILE A 42 -0.84 7.31 -7.40
CA ILE A 42 -0.20 6.68 -6.25
C ILE A 42 1.16 7.32 -6.02
N PHE A 43 1.38 7.84 -4.82
CA PHE A 43 2.63 8.49 -4.44
C PHE A 43 2.85 8.33 -2.94
N GLY A 44 4.10 8.47 -2.50
CA GLY A 44 4.41 8.59 -1.09
C GLY A 44 5.04 9.93 -0.76
N THR A 45 5.15 10.19 0.54
CA THR A 45 5.75 11.41 1.07
C THR A 45 7.10 11.13 1.73
N GLY A 46 7.91 12.18 1.81
CA GLY A 46 9.24 12.18 2.39
C GLY A 46 10.29 12.80 1.48
N SER A 47 11.49 13.00 2.04
CA SER A 47 12.65 13.59 1.37
C SER A 47 13.93 12.88 1.80
N ASP A 48 14.93 12.94 0.93
CA ASP A 48 16.31 12.44 1.09
C ASP A 48 17.29 13.47 0.50
N LEU A 49 16.96 14.77 0.62
CA LEU A 49 17.63 15.87 -0.07
C LEU A 49 18.43 16.78 0.86
N SER A 50 18.23 16.69 2.16
CA SER A 50 18.96 17.47 3.16
C SER A 50 19.57 16.60 4.26
N GLU A 51 20.46 17.18 5.07
CA GLU A 51 21.04 16.47 6.23
C GLU A 51 19.99 16.20 7.31
N GLU A 52 19.02 17.11 7.47
CA GLU A 52 17.91 16.93 8.41
C GLU A 52 17.05 15.71 8.06
N ASP A 53 16.96 15.36 6.77
CA ASP A 53 16.24 14.17 6.34
C ASP A 53 16.87 12.90 6.95
N VAL A 54 18.17 12.85 7.17
CA VAL A 54 18.88 11.67 7.70
C VAL A 54 18.47 11.36 9.14
N VAL A 55 18.22 12.41 9.95
CA VAL A 55 17.85 12.29 11.37
C VAL A 55 16.36 12.41 11.62
N GLY A 56 15.61 13.02 10.71
CA GLY A 56 14.18 13.31 10.85
C GLY A 56 13.32 12.04 11.02
N THR A 57 12.41 12.09 11.99
CA THR A 57 11.46 11.02 12.28
C THR A 57 10.02 11.36 11.89
N ASP A 58 9.83 12.49 11.19
CA ASP A 58 8.53 13.00 10.81
C ASP A 58 7.63 11.95 10.16
N GLN A 59 6.37 11.96 10.58
CA GLN A 59 5.36 11.08 10.03
C GLN A 59 5.15 11.31 8.52
N GLN A 60 5.27 10.23 7.74
CA GLN A 60 5.02 10.20 6.30
C GLN A 60 3.88 9.24 5.93
N TYR A 61 3.46 9.26 4.67
CA TYR A 61 2.25 8.59 4.18
C TYR A 61 2.44 8.07 2.76
N ILE A 62 1.60 7.10 2.39
CA ILE A 62 1.37 6.69 1.00
C ILE A 62 -0.07 7.03 0.67
N TYR A 63 -0.29 7.66 -0.47
CA TYR A 63 -1.61 8.03 -0.96
C TYR A 63 -1.92 7.31 -2.27
N GLY A 64 -3.19 7.00 -2.47
CA GLY A 64 -3.77 6.70 -3.77
C GLY A 64 -4.98 7.57 -3.99
N ILE A 65 -4.89 8.54 -4.89
CA ILE A 65 -5.95 9.53 -5.15
C ILE A 65 -6.72 9.12 -6.40
N PHE A 66 -8.04 9.04 -6.31
CA PHE A 66 -8.89 8.73 -7.46
C PHE A 66 -9.08 9.96 -8.32
N ASP A 67 -8.71 9.85 -9.59
CA ASP A 67 -8.91 10.87 -10.61
C ASP A 67 -9.85 10.32 -11.69
N ASP A 68 -10.94 11.06 -11.97
CA ASP A 68 -11.95 10.70 -12.96
C ASP A 68 -11.77 11.44 -14.30
N ASP A 69 -10.65 12.14 -14.48
CA ASP A 69 -10.31 12.96 -15.65
C ASP A 69 -11.28 14.16 -15.87
N LYS A 70 -12.35 14.32 -15.07
CA LYS A 70 -13.37 15.39 -15.19
C LYS A 70 -13.00 16.69 -14.47
N GLY A 71 -11.87 16.69 -13.75
CA GLY A 71 -11.30 17.90 -13.15
C GLY A 71 -12.04 18.42 -11.92
N THR A 72 -12.89 17.59 -11.31
CA THR A 72 -13.61 17.87 -10.05
C THR A 72 -12.82 17.41 -8.82
N VAL A 73 -11.74 16.64 -9.04
CA VAL A 73 -10.97 16.02 -7.96
C VAL A 73 -10.06 17.03 -7.29
N LYS A 74 -10.36 17.28 -6.01
CA LYS A 74 -9.47 17.95 -5.06
C LYS A 74 -9.56 17.26 -3.70
N VAL A 75 -8.42 16.78 -3.22
CA VAL A 75 -8.25 16.20 -1.88
C VAL A 75 -7.38 17.11 -1.06
N THR A 76 -7.87 17.55 0.10
CA THR A 76 -7.09 18.34 1.07
C THR A 76 -7.04 17.58 2.39
N VAL A 77 -5.84 17.42 2.95
CA VAL A 77 -5.61 16.76 4.24
C VAL A 77 -4.92 17.72 5.20
N GLN A 78 -5.40 17.80 6.45
CA GLN A 78 -4.84 18.74 7.45
C GLN A 78 -3.87 18.07 8.44
N ASN A 79 -3.82 16.73 8.53
CA ASN A 79 -2.86 16.00 9.36
C ASN A 79 -2.42 14.68 8.69
N GLY A 80 -2.30 14.74 7.36
CA GLY A 80 -1.94 13.59 6.53
C GLY A 80 -3.06 12.56 6.32
N THR A 81 -4.18 12.62 7.06
CA THR A 81 -5.37 11.79 6.79
C THR A 81 -6.65 12.65 6.65
N GLY A 82 -7.81 12.00 6.47
CA GLY A 82 -9.08 12.65 6.17
C GLY A 82 -9.30 12.92 4.67
N GLY A 83 -9.99 13.99 4.33
CA GLY A 83 -10.18 14.41 2.92
C GLY A 83 -11.03 13.45 2.07
N GLY A 84 -11.80 12.56 2.69
CA GLY A 84 -12.57 11.53 2.00
C GLY A 84 -11.74 10.32 1.57
N LEU A 85 -10.58 10.09 2.18
CA LEU A 85 -9.71 8.94 1.90
C LEU A 85 -10.03 7.75 2.82
N LEU A 86 -9.94 6.53 2.29
CA LEU A 86 -9.94 5.30 3.08
C LEU A 86 -8.62 5.13 3.81
N GLU A 87 -8.66 5.11 5.14
CA GLU A 87 -7.46 4.84 5.93
C GLU A 87 -7.16 3.34 6.00
N GLN A 88 -5.90 3.00 5.79
CA GLN A 88 -5.33 1.67 5.99
C GLN A 88 -4.23 1.73 7.04
N THR A 89 -4.18 0.71 7.88
CA THR A 89 -3.20 0.56 8.96
C THR A 89 -2.04 -0.32 8.49
N LEU A 90 -0.82 0.17 8.68
CA LEU A 90 0.41 -0.59 8.49
C LEU A 90 0.91 -1.14 9.83
N THR A 91 1.03 -2.46 9.94
CA THR A 91 1.64 -3.13 11.09
C THR A 91 2.89 -3.90 10.67
N LYS A 92 3.76 -4.22 11.63
CA LYS A 92 4.95 -5.06 11.41
C LYS A 92 4.88 -6.20 12.39
N GLU A 93 4.92 -7.44 11.91
CA GLU A 93 5.14 -8.62 12.75
C GLU A 93 6.48 -9.22 12.31
N ASN A 94 7.40 -9.41 13.26
CA ASN A 94 8.80 -9.71 12.99
C ASN A 94 9.39 -8.68 12.02
N ASN A 95 9.85 -9.09 10.83
CA ASN A 95 10.38 -8.21 9.80
C ASN A 95 9.46 -8.20 8.55
N THR A 96 8.20 -8.59 8.71
CA THR A 96 7.20 -8.57 7.65
C THR A 96 6.19 -7.45 7.92
N LEU A 97 5.90 -6.65 6.89
CA LEU A 97 4.89 -5.60 6.91
C LEU A 97 3.52 -6.14 6.50
N PHE A 98 2.47 -5.69 7.18
CA PHE A 98 1.09 -6.05 6.92
C PHE A 98 0.22 -4.80 6.78
N LEU A 99 -0.63 -4.79 5.76
CA LEU A 99 -1.68 -3.79 5.61
C LEU A 99 -3.02 -4.36 6.07
N SER A 100 -3.84 -3.50 6.67
CA SER A 100 -5.27 -3.78 6.82
C SER A 100 -5.94 -3.94 5.45
N ASN A 101 -7.18 -4.43 5.47
CA ASN A 101 -7.99 -4.59 4.27
C ASN A 101 -9.35 -3.91 4.46
N ASN A 102 -9.32 -2.68 4.96
CA ASN A 102 -10.52 -1.87 5.14
C ASN A 102 -11.19 -1.67 3.79
N LYS A 103 -12.53 -1.59 3.78
CA LYS A 103 -13.34 -1.40 2.58
C LYS A 103 -14.19 -0.16 2.75
N ALA A 104 -14.35 0.59 1.66
CA ALA A 104 -15.28 1.70 1.61
C ALA A 104 -16.71 1.22 1.97
N SER A 105 -17.41 1.98 2.80
CA SER A 105 -18.81 1.70 3.17
C SER A 105 -19.66 2.97 3.07
N GLY A 106 -20.83 2.86 2.43
CA GLY A 106 -21.85 3.92 2.47
C GLY A 106 -21.40 5.28 1.90
N GLY A 107 -20.63 5.30 0.81
CA GLY A 107 -20.20 6.54 0.13
C GLY A 107 -18.96 7.22 0.73
N SER A 108 -18.45 6.75 1.87
CA SER A 108 -17.12 7.13 2.35
C SER A 108 -16.02 6.59 1.41
N ALA A 109 -14.84 7.21 1.40
CA ALA A 109 -13.67 6.76 0.64
C ALA A 109 -13.79 6.84 -0.90
N ASP A 110 -14.62 7.74 -1.43
CA ASP A 110 -14.81 7.95 -2.87
C ASP A 110 -13.67 8.72 -3.55
N LYS A 111 -12.78 9.34 -2.77
CA LYS A 111 -11.65 10.14 -3.26
C LYS A 111 -10.32 9.39 -3.29
N GLY A 112 -10.24 8.20 -2.69
CA GLY A 112 -9.03 7.39 -2.67
C GLY A 112 -8.75 6.74 -1.32
N TRP A 113 -7.47 6.52 -1.03
CA TRP A 113 -6.99 5.86 0.17
C TRP A 113 -5.65 6.43 0.66
N VAL A 114 -5.35 6.18 1.93
CA VAL A 114 -4.11 6.58 2.58
C VAL A 114 -3.58 5.47 3.50
N VAL A 115 -2.27 5.26 3.48
CA VAL A 115 -1.53 4.43 4.43
C VAL A 115 -0.62 5.34 5.24
N LYS A 116 -0.77 5.31 6.57
CA LYS A 116 0.17 5.97 7.48
C LYS A 116 1.41 5.08 7.65
N LEU A 117 2.59 5.62 7.34
CA LEU A 117 3.87 4.90 7.52
C LEU A 117 4.25 4.86 9.01
N LYS A 118 5.30 4.13 9.36
CA LYS A 118 5.84 4.21 10.71
C LYS A 118 6.70 5.47 10.87
N GLU A 119 7.04 5.77 12.11
CA GLU A 119 7.92 6.88 12.44
C GLU A 119 9.27 6.76 11.70
N GLY A 120 9.73 7.86 11.10
CA GLY A 120 10.96 7.94 10.31
C GLY A 120 10.99 7.14 9.00
N GLU A 121 9.92 6.42 8.67
CA GLU A 121 9.76 5.80 7.35
C GLU A 121 9.34 6.83 6.30
N ARG A 122 9.77 6.64 5.06
CA ARG A 122 9.50 7.54 3.94
C ARG A 122 9.45 6.81 2.61
N VAL A 123 8.92 7.49 1.60
CA VAL A 123 8.91 7.01 0.21
C VAL A 123 9.48 8.10 -0.68
N THR A 124 10.72 7.88 -1.13
CA THR A 124 11.50 8.80 -1.98
C THR A 124 11.79 8.20 -3.36
N VAL A 125 11.32 6.98 -3.62
CA VAL A 125 11.44 6.29 -4.91
C VAL A 125 10.06 6.12 -5.54
N LYS A 126 9.99 6.34 -6.87
CA LYS A 126 8.76 6.23 -7.66
C LYS A 126 8.12 4.83 -7.46
N PRO A 127 6.83 4.75 -7.07
CA PRO A 127 6.12 3.48 -7.04
C PRO A 127 6.02 2.80 -8.40
N ILE A 128 5.92 1.47 -8.42
CA ILE A 128 5.74 0.69 -9.65
C ILE A 128 4.36 0.02 -9.60
N VAL A 129 3.58 0.14 -10.68
CA VAL A 129 2.27 -0.52 -10.79
C VAL A 129 2.36 -1.69 -11.75
N VAL A 130 1.97 -2.88 -11.28
CA VAL A 130 1.79 -4.08 -12.10
C VAL A 130 0.38 -4.59 -11.88
N LEU A 131 -0.40 -4.66 -12.95
CA LEU A 131 -1.83 -5.00 -12.90
C LEU A 131 -2.58 -4.08 -11.91
N ARG A 132 -3.08 -4.63 -10.80
CA ARG A 132 -3.81 -3.92 -9.73
C ARG A 132 -3.01 -3.84 -8.43
N THR A 133 -1.69 -3.91 -8.55
CA THR A 133 -0.78 -3.86 -7.41
C THR A 133 0.23 -2.75 -7.60
N ALA A 134 0.31 -1.85 -6.62
CA ALA A 134 1.42 -0.92 -6.49
C ALA A 134 2.49 -1.54 -5.59
N PHE A 135 3.74 -1.47 -6.03
CA PHE A 135 4.92 -1.76 -5.25
C PHE A 135 5.56 -0.45 -4.84
N VAL A 136 5.66 -0.24 -3.54
CA VAL A 136 6.23 0.96 -2.93
C VAL A 136 7.45 0.57 -2.12
N THR A 137 8.56 1.24 -2.36
CA THR A 137 9.78 1.07 -1.55
C THR A 137 9.73 2.07 -0.40
N ILE A 138 9.63 1.54 0.82
CA ILE A 138 9.71 2.30 2.06
C ILE A 138 11.16 2.28 2.52
N ARG A 139 11.68 3.44 2.89
CA ARG A 139 13.03 3.61 3.42
C ARG A 139 12.98 4.16 4.84
N SER A 140 13.95 3.79 5.68
CA SER A 140 14.18 4.38 6.99
C SER A 140 15.69 4.39 7.30
N TYR A 141 16.21 5.50 7.81
CA TYR A 141 17.61 5.58 8.23
C TYR A 141 17.82 4.94 9.61
N THR A 142 18.90 4.18 9.72
CA THR A 142 19.24 3.35 10.88
C THR A 142 20.71 3.51 11.24
N GLY A 143 21.10 3.02 12.41
CA GLY A 143 22.44 3.24 12.95
C GLY A 143 22.51 4.52 13.76
N THR A 144 23.45 4.56 14.71
CA THR A 144 23.70 5.72 15.56
C THR A 144 24.33 6.88 14.80
N ASP A 145 25.10 6.57 13.75
CA ASP A 145 25.70 7.50 12.78
C ASP A 145 24.77 7.86 11.61
N LYS A 146 23.62 7.17 11.52
CA LYS A 146 22.64 7.29 10.43
C LYS A 146 23.22 7.03 9.03
N CYS A 147 24.36 6.36 8.93
CA CYS A 147 24.97 5.97 7.66
C CYS A 147 24.31 4.70 7.08
N GLY A 148 23.50 3.99 7.86
CA GLY A 148 22.72 2.84 7.41
C GLY A 148 21.30 3.22 6.99
N ALA A 149 20.73 2.48 6.04
CA ALA A 149 19.29 2.56 5.75
C ALA A 149 18.70 1.16 5.59
N GLN A 150 17.50 0.98 6.13
CA GLN A 150 16.66 -0.19 5.87
C GLN A 150 15.64 0.14 4.81
N THR A 151 15.35 -0.84 3.95
CA THR A 151 14.31 -0.73 2.95
C THR A 151 13.33 -1.90 3.07
N ALA A 152 12.06 -1.61 2.80
CA ALA A 152 11.01 -2.61 2.68
C ALA A 152 10.23 -2.36 1.39
N ILE A 153 9.85 -3.44 0.71
CA ILE A 153 8.96 -3.37 -0.44
C ILE A 153 7.56 -3.73 0.03
N LEU A 154 6.62 -2.81 -0.15
CA LEU A 154 5.22 -2.99 0.21
C LEU A 154 4.38 -3.15 -1.05
N GLY A 155 3.67 -4.27 -1.15
CA GLY A 155 2.64 -4.51 -2.16
C GLY A 155 1.28 -4.02 -1.67
N ILE A 156 0.65 -3.15 -2.45
CA ILE A 156 -0.60 -2.45 -2.10
C ILE A 156 -1.65 -2.70 -3.18
N ASN A 157 -2.88 -3.02 -2.80
CA ASN A 157 -3.99 -3.08 -3.75
C ASN A 157 -4.37 -1.67 -4.20
N THR A 158 -4.30 -1.39 -5.49
CA THR A 158 -4.51 -0.02 -6.00
C THR A 158 -5.94 0.48 -5.83
N ALA A 159 -6.92 -0.43 -5.68
CA ALA A 159 -8.33 -0.08 -5.57
C ALA A 159 -8.75 0.42 -4.18
N ASP A 160 -8.02 0.07 -3.11
CA ASP A 160 -8.41 0.40 -1.74
C ASP A 160 -7.24 0.69 -0.79
N GLY A 161 -5.99 0.62 -1.28
CA GLY A 161 -4.81 0.85 -0.47
C GLY A 161 -4.48 -0.27 0.52
N GLY A 162 -5.28 -1.34 0.53
CA GLY A 162 -5.21 -2.39 1.52
C GLY A 162 -4.34 -3.57 1.09
N ALA A 163 -4.46 -4.64 1.87
CA ALA A 163 -3.82 -5.91 1.61
C ALA A 163 -4.14 -6.44 0.20
N LEU A 164 -3.15 -7.12 -0.39
CA LEU A 164 -3.28 -7.78 -1.68
C LEU A 164 -4.40 -8.85 -1.65
N THR A 165 -4.94 -9.20 -2.81
CA THR A 165 -5.92 -10.28 -2.97
C THR A 165 -5.29 -11.45 -3.74
N PRO A 166 -5.92 -12.63 -3.85
CA PRO A 166 -5.36 -13.72 -4.65
C PRO A 166 -5.11 -13.37 -6.13
N ARG A 167 -5.80 -12.34 -6.66
CA ARG A 167 -5.63 -11.84 -8.03
C ARG A 167 -4.55 -10.77 -8.18
N SER A 168 -3.98 -10.30 -7.07
CA SER A 168 -2.93 -9.28 -7.08
C SER A 168 -1.60 -9.87 -7.54
N ALA A 169 -0.85 -9.09 -8.32
CA ALA A 169 0.54 -9.41 -8.63
C ALA A 169 1.37 -9.41 -7.34
N ARG A 170 2.30 -10.34 -7.24
CA ARG A 170 3.25 -10.41 -6.11
C ARG A 170 4.65 -10.65 -6.65
N PRO A 171 5.67 -9.95 -6.15
CA PRO A 171 7.05 -10.24 -6.53
C PRO A 171 7.42 -11.59 -5.93
N ILE A 172 8.17 -12.37 -6.69
CA ILE A 172 8.81 -13.59 -6.23
C ILE A 172 10.29 -13.28 -6.14
N VAL A 173 10.89 -13.59 -4.99
CA VAL A 173 12.34 -13.46 -4.79
C VAL A 173 12.96 -14.82 -5.11
N PRO A 174 13.78 -14.95 -6.17
CA PRO A 174 14.50 -16.19 -6.46
C PRO A 174 15.38 -16.56 -5.27
N GLY A 175 15.38 -17.84 -4.90
CA GLY A 175 15.90 -18.30 -3.61
C GLY A 175 17.42 -18.31 -3.47
N ASP A 176 18.19 -17.92 -4.47
CA ASP A 176 19.66 -18.01 -4.50
C ASP A 176 20.34 -16.73 -5.02
N GLN A 177 19.60 -15.75 -5.54
CA GLN A 177 20.17 -14.59 -6.24
C GLN A 177 20.08 -13.26 -5.48
N VAL A 178 19.53 -13.27 -4.27
CA VAL A 178 19.31 -12.06 -3.45
C VAL A 178 19.34 -12.39 -1.96
N ALA A 179 19.80 -11.44 -1.14
CA ALA A 179 19.90 -11.60 0.30
C ALA A 179 18.56 -12.03 0.91
N GLN A 180 18.50 -13.27 1.40
CA GLN A 180 17.30 -13.80 2.03
C GLN A 180 17.10 -13.14 3.39
N TYR A 181 16.13 -12.25 3.49
CA TYR A 181 15.60 -11.81 4.78
C TYR A 181 15.04 -13.02 5.59
N SER A 182 15.23 -13.01 6.91
CA SER A 182 14.69 -13.91 7.95
C SER A 182 13.16 -14.10 7.88
N GLY A 183 12.70 -14.81 6.86
CA GLY A 183 11.28 -14.99 6.54
C GLY A 183 11.04 -15.54 5.13
N HIS A 184 12.06 -15.56 4.26
CA HIS A 184 12.01 -16.27 2.98
C HIS A 184 11.83 -17.76 3.21
N GLN A 185 10.64 -18.27 2.91
CA GLN A 185 10.34 -19.70 2.96
C GLN A 185 10.22 -20.24 1.53
N LYS A 186 10.64 -21.50 1.36
CA LYS A 186 10.44 -22.25 0.11
C LYS A 186 9.30 -23.25 0.31
N ILE A 187 8.49 -23.47 -0.73
CA ILE A 187 7.50 -24.55 -0.80
C ILE A 187 7.92 -25.48 -1.92
N ASN A 188 8.22 -26.74 -1.58
CA ASN A 188 8.67 -27.76 -2.55
C ASN A 188 9.81 -27.25 -3.45
N GLY A 189 10.79 -26.57 -2.84
CA GLY A 189 11.94 -25.97 -3.55
C GLY A 189 11.68 -24.63 -4.25
N LYS A 190 10.42 -24.18 -4.35
CA LYS A 190 10.05 -22.91 -5.02
C LYS A 190 9.93 -21.75 -4.02
N SER A 191 10.36 -20.56 -4.43
CA SER A 191 10.23 -19.35 -3.62
C SER A 191 8.78 -18.95 -3.39
N VAL A 192 8.46 -18.59 -2.15
CA VAL A 192 7.15 -18.01 -1.79
C VAL A 192 7.12 -16.52 -2.16
N PRO A 193 5.98 -15.98 -2.65
CA PRO A 193 5.85 -14.56 -2.95
C PRO A 193 6.04 -13.66 -1.72
N ILE A 194 6.55 -12.44 -1.92
CA ILE A 194 6.71 -11.43 -0.85
C ILE A 194 5.34 -11.11 -0.23
N GLY A 195 5.31 -10.97 1.11
CA GLY A 195 4.10 -10.66 1.87
C GLY A 195 3.26 -11.88 2.26
N CYS A 196 3.85 -13.07 2.20
CA CYS A 196 3.26 -14.33 2.67
C CYS A 196 4.10 -14.98 3.76
N MET A 197 3.46 -15.41 4.85
CA MET A 197 4.10 -16.09 5.97
C MET A 197 3.25 -17.27 6.44
N TRP A 198 3.88 -18.31 6.96
CA TRP A 198 3.14 -19.41 7.57
C TRP A 198 2.62 -19.01 8.95
N LYS A 199 1.34 -19.29 9.19
CA LYS A 199 0.77 -19.18 10.54
C LYS A 199 0.41 -20.58 11.01
N THR A 200 1.04 -21.01 12.11
CA THR A 200 0.54 -22.11 12.92
C THR A 200 -0.80 -21.66 13.51
N ALA A 201 -1.89 -22.35 13.18
CA ALA A 201 -3.15 -22.11 13.87
C ALA A 201 -2.96 -22.50 15.35
N LYS A 202 -3.23 -21.59 16.30
CA LYS A 202 -3.37 -22.00 17.71
C LYS A 202 -4.57 -22.96 17.78
N PRO A 203 -4.49 -24.07 18.54
CA PRO A 203 -5.65 -24.93 18.73
C PRO A 203 -6.77 -24.09 19.35
N SER A 204 -7.90 -23.94 18.67
CA SER A 204 -9.11 -23.48 19.36
C SER A 204 -9.50 -24.58 20.33
N ALA A 205 -9.83 -24.20 21.57
CA ALA A 205 -10.30 -25.11 22.60
C ALA A 205 -11.66 -25.74 22.21
N ARG A 206 -11.60 -26.74 21.34
CA ARG A 206 -12.57 -27.82 21.11
C ARG A 206 -11.95 -28.73 20.04
N THR A 207 -11.40 -29.85 20.54
CA THR A 207 -11.23 -31.14 19.84
C THR A 207 -11.12 -31.08 18.32
N ASP A 208 -9.88 -31.00 17.82
CA ASP A 208 -9.29 -32.05 16.98
C ASP A 208 -7.83 -31.69 16.64
N MET A 209 -6.95 -32.67 16.87
CA MET A 209 -5.50 -32.56 16.84
C MET A 209 -4.97 -32.68 15.41
N PHE A 210 -5.09 -31.61 14.62
CA PHE A 210 -4.28 -31.41 13.41
C PHE A 210 -3.82 -29.97 13.33
N THR A 211 -2.54 -29.73 13.60
CA THR A 211 -1.88 -28.45 13.39
C THR A 211 -1.75 -28.22 11.87
N THR A 212 -2.80 -27.74 11.20
CA THR A 212 -2.67 -27.32 9.81
C THR A 212 -1.88 -26.02 9.73
N ASN A 213 -0.60 -26.16 9.39
CA ASN A 213 0.22 -25.07 8.91
C ASN A 213 -0.42 -24.54 7.61
N ARG A 214 -0.71 -23.23 7.54
CA ARG A 214 -1.32 -22.61 6.35
C ARG A 214 -0.52 -21.36 5.95
N LEU A 215 -0.21 -21.25 4.67
CA LEU A 215 0.41 -20.06 4.11
C LEU A 215 -0.59 -18.90 4.15
N MET A 216 -0.29 -17.88 4.94
CA MET A 216 -1.02 -16.63 5.03
C MET A 216 -0.28 -15.57 4.23
N CYS A 217 -0.70 -15.35 2.98
CA CYS A 217 -0.45 -14.06 2.33
C CYS A 217 -1.29 -12.99 3.03
N ALA A 218 -0.87 -11.73 3.04
CA ALA A 218 -1.72 -10.59 3.42
C ALA A 218 -3.04 -10.67 2.64
N THR A 219 -4.01 -11.36 3.25
CA THR A 219 -5.34 -11.76 2.79
C THR A 219 -6.00 -12.50 3.95
N TRP A 220 -7.01 -11.91 4.59
CA TRP A 220 -7.99 -12.60 5.44
C TRP A 220 -9.33 -11.89 5.23
N THR A 221 -10.52 -12.49 5.16
CA THR A 221 -11.06 -13.83 5.43
C THR A 221 -12.23 -14.06 4.44
N LYS A 222 -12.48 -15.30 4.00
CA LYS A 222 -13.78 -15.68 3.41
C LYS A 222 -14.84 -15.50 4.50
N ARG A 223 -15.71 -14.48 4.43
CA ARG A 223 -16.95 -14.50 5.20
C ARG A 223 -17.81 -15.64 4.65
N ASN A 224 -18.04 -16.68 5.44
CA ASN A 224 -19.15 -17.59 5.18
C ASN A 224 -20.44 -16.75 5.27
N ARG A 225 -21.02 -16.39 4.12
CA ARG A 225 -22.42 -15.99 4.08
C ARG A 225 -23.22 -17.24 4.42
N ARG A 226 -23.65 -17.35 5.68
CA ARG A 226 -24.85 -18.14 5.99
C ARG A 226 -26.01 -17.42 5.31
N PHE A 227 -26.52 -18.00 4.24
CA PHE A 227 -27.85 -17.63 3.75
C PHE A 227 -28.87 -18.00 4.84
N PRO A 228 -29.84 -17.14 5.17
CA PRO A 228 -30.97 -17.57 5.98
C PRO A 228 -31.70 -18.67 5.20
N ARG A 229 -31.93 -19.81 5.86
CA ARG A 229 -32.91 -20.79 5.38
C ARG A 229 -34.26 -20.09 5.39
N HIS A 230 -34.85 -19.86 4.22
CA HIS A 230 -36.28 -19.59 4.14
C HIS A 230 -37.01 -20.85 4.63
N GLY A 231 -37.75 -20.69 5.73
CA GLY A 231 -38.77 -21.64 6.13
C GLY A 231 -39.79 -21.77 5.01
N ARG A 232 -40.03 -23.01 4.59
CA ARG A 232 -41.21 -23.35 3.79
C ARG A 232 -42.44 -23.22 4.71
N ARG A 233 -43.49 -22.58 4.18
CA ARG A 233 -44.86 -22.87 4.60
C ARG A 233 -45.22 -24.29 4.17
#